data_AF-A0A315XFC1-F1
#
_entry.id   AF-A0A315XFC1-F1
#
_cell.length_a   1.000
_cell.length_b   1.000
_cell.length_c   1.000
_cell.angle_alpha   90.00
_cell.angle_beta   90.00
_cell.angle_gamma   90.00
#
_symmetry.space_group_name_H-M   'P 1'
#
loop_
_entity.id
_entity.type
_entity.pdbx_description
1 polymer ?
#
loop_
_entity_poly.entity_id
_entity_poly.type
_entity_poly.pdbx_seq_one_letter_code
_entity_poly.pdbx_strand_id
1 'polypeptide(L)'
;MYLGKINFIHKNITKLAFLTSFLILTFPILASSVLADTNLVLNPGLEIGTTTPSNWTFVNIGGNTPIWDSVSHSGSKSLKISISGTTNAISGYPQSDLIDAQPLTTYTASVWGKTQNTGGSNTPAARVVELDANKNLIRQINILPVFGRGTNDWTQRTVEFQTAANTRYLYVYANIWNGYGNFWMDDIVLRLKNTPVPTATPAPTATPAPTVTPTPLPTPLPSSCTYIISTDGNKVYAQKVSTGKIEFSGTLNEVLSFTAKSGNRVCLKNGDYSLSTITLQPNVIIECESNNAVIKAADVFYLVYLKSDSTIKGCTFDHKGKTKTIFASGDVKNWRVENNYFINSNIAVLVENLKAGFPTSGYGYIINNKGLHSKLATLEGTRNITVTGNTFLDRAGPELFDFNYNVHYVLMENNSFINSDGYSIDEEVIDMIGGNGYTNSYNIVRNNKIIANFQSGIRPAKSAINNTIENNYIEFRKGKITNIAGIYLYGGGTAFSSPKNNQIIRNTILGGKSGIELSGANNNLVSENRISGSERGISLVKDSFYGADVAPQNNKISQNVIDNINYGIYISPSSNNVISNNNITNYRIASIFGG
;
A
#
# COMPACT_ATOMS: atom_id res chain seq x y z
N MET A 1 -52.17 -45.15 -42.86
CA MET A 1 -53.51 -45.35 -43.46
C MET A 1 -54.31 -44.08 -43.19
N TYR A 2 -54.71 -43.40 -44.27
CA TYR A 2 -55.60 -42.24 -44.40
C TYR A 2 -55.27 -40.87 -43.76
N LEU A 3 -54.92 -39.94 -44.65
CA LEU A 3 -55.07 -38.47 -44.57
C LEU A 3 -56.54 -38.04 -44.81
N GLY A 4 -56.94 -36.89 -44.26
CA GLY A 4 -57.98 -35.99 -44.79
C GLY A 4 -57.74 -34.56 -44.27
N LYS A 5 -57.18 -33.63 -45.07
CA LYS A 5 -57.83 -32.55 -45.89
C LYS A 5 -58.83 -31.69 -45.08
N ILE A 6 -58.50 -30.47 -44.61
CA ILE A 6 -58.32 -29.14 -45.25
C ILE A 6 -59.58 -28.55 -45.90
N ASN A 7 -60.03 -27.38 -45.40
CA ASN A 7 -60.41 -26.09 -46.09
C ASN A 7 -61.25 -25.22 -45.12
N PHE A 8 -61.01 -23.94 -44.73
CA PHE A 8 -60.61 -22.63 -45.32
C PHE A 8 -61.79 -21.63 -45.44
N ILE A 9 -61.53 -20.34 -45.07
CA ILE A 9 -62.10 -19.06 -45.62
C ILE A 9 -63.50 -18.63 -45.07
N HIS A 10 -63.87 -17.38 -44.71
CA HIS A 10 -63.35 -15.98 -44.68
C HIS A 10 -64.27 -15.14 -43.72
N LYS A 11 -63.77 -14.25 -42.83
CA LYS A 11 -63.46 -12.80 -42.97
C LYS A 11 -64.67 -11.82 -42.94
N ASN A 12 -64.70 -10.91 -41.93
CA ASN A 12 -64.80 -9.42 -42.01
C ASN A 12 -65.64 -8.73 -40.88
N ILE A 13 -65.04 -7.84 -40.06
CA ILE A 13 -65.15 -6.33 -40.05
C ILE A 13 -66.24 -5.85 -39.05
N THR A 14 -66.11 -4.94 -38.06
CA THR A 14 -65.16 -3.88 -37.66
C THR A 14 -65.47 -3.34 -36.23
N LYS A 15 -64.43 -2.82 -35.53
CA LYS A 15 -64.38 -1.67 -34.55
C LYS A 15 -65.23 -1.74 -33.25
N LEU A 16 -64.82 -1.32 -32.04
CA LEU A 16 -63.78 -0.42 -31.50
C LEU A 16 -63.79 -0.55 -29.95
N ALA A 17 -62.65 -0.65 -29.26
CA ALA A 17 -62.35 0.07 -28.00
C ALA A 17 -61.03 -0.41 -27.35
N PHE A 18 -60.28 0.57 -26.86
CA PHE A 18 -58.95 0.56 -26.25
C PHE A 18 -58.83 -0.28 -24.96
N LEU A 19 -57.69 -0.97 -24.79
CA LEU A 19 -56.71 -0.65 -23.72
C LEU A 19 -55.38 -1.39 -23.97
N THR A 20 -54.34 -0.63 -24.28
CA THR A 20 -52.95 -1.10 -24.41
C THR A 20 -52.25 -1.08 -23.06
N SER A 21 -51.76 -2.23 -22.59
CA SER A 21 -50.67 -2.29 -21.61
C SER A 21 -49.59 -3.23 -22.16
N PHE A 22 -48.55 -2.62 -22.72
CA PHE A 22 -47.36 -3.30 -23.23
C PHE A 22 -46.33 -3.29 -22.09
N LEU A 23 -46.17 -4.40 -21.37
CA LEU A 23 -45.06 -4.58 -20.44
C LEU A 23 -43.93 -5.29 -21.20
N ILE A 24 -43.04 -4.52 -21.83
CA ILE A 24 -41.77 -5.03 -22.36
C ILE A 24 -40.86 -5.24 -21.15
N LEU A 25 -40.73 -6.50 -20.72
CA LEU A 25 -39.61 -6.92 -19.87
C LEU A 25 -38.33 -6.91 -20.72
N THR A 26 -37.70 -5.75 -20.84
CA THR A 26 -36.30 -5.67 -21.26
C THR A 26 -35.44 -6.14 -20.10
N PHE A 27 -34.89 -7.34 -20.20
CA PHE A 27 -33.76 -7.77 -19.37
C PHE A 27 -32.58 -6.81 -19.61
N PRO A 28 -31.97 -6.22 -18.57
CA PRO A 28 -30.72 -5.49 -18.74
C PRO A 28 -29.63 -6.49 -19.09
N ILE A 29 -29.02 -6.23 -20.25
CA ILE A 29 -27.81 -6.85 -20.76
C ILE A 29 -26.70 -6.77 -19.70
N LEU A 30 -25.99 -7.88 -19.52
CA LEU A 30 -24.69 -7.96 -18.84
C LEU A 30 -23.75 -6.87 -19.39
N ALA A 31 -23.55 -5.81 -18.63
CA ALA A 31 -22.51 -4.81 -18.89
C ALA A 31 -22.04 -4.18 -17.58
N SER A 32 -21.39 -4.96 -16.72
CA SER A 32 -20.76 -4.39 -15.51
C SER A 32 -19.32 -4.86 -15.26
N SER A 33 -18.81 -5.84 -16.01
CA SER A 33 -17.43 -6.30 -15.82
C SER A 33 -16.38 -5.60 -16.71
N VAL A 34 -16.77 -4.70 -17.62
CA VAL A 34 -15.85 -4.00 -18.55
C VAL A 34 -15.51 -2.57 -18.09
N LEU A 35 -16.29 -1.98 -17.17
CA LEU A 35 -16.14 -0.56 -16.80
C LEU A 35 -15.08 -0.28 -15.72
N ALA A 36 -14.53 -1.30 -15.06
CA ALA A 36 -13.66 -1.09 -13.91
C ALA A 36 -12.22 -0.65 -14.25
N ASP A 37 -11.73 -1.03 -15.43
CA ASP A 37 -10.39 -0.67 -15.91
C ASP A 37 -10.40 0.47 -16.95
N THR A 38 -11.58 0.97 -17.34
CA THR A 38 -11.68 2.07 -18.31
C THR A 38 -11.60 3.41 -17.58
N ASN A 39 -10.70 4.29 -18.02
CA ASN A 39 -10.66 5.67 -17.56
C ASN A 39 -11.90 6.42 -18.08
N LEU A 40 -12.68 6.98 -17.17
CA LEU A 40 -13.93 7.68 -17.45
C LEU A 40 -13.70 9.13 -17.89
N VAL A 41 -12.50 9.68 -17.68
CA VAL A 41 -12.13 10.99 -18.24
C VAL A 41 -11.77 10.82 -19.70
N LEU A 42 -12.46 11.56 -20.58
CA LEU A 42 -12.11 11.62 -21.99
C LEU A 42 -10.89 12.53 -22.21
N ASN A 43 -10.05 12.15 -23.17
CA ASN A 43 -8.77 12.82 -23.44
C ASN A 43 -7.92 13.05 -22.17
N PRO A 44 -7.63 12.00 -21.38
CA PRO A 44 -7.03 12.13 -20.05
C PRO A 44 -5.58 12.61 -20.05
N GLY A 45 -4.82 12.31 -21.11
CA GLY A 45 -3.47 12.84 -21.33
C GLY A 45 -3.44 14.13 -22.14
N LEU A 46 -4.61 14.71 -22.46
CA LEU A 46 -4.73 16.06 -23.04
C LEU A 46 -4.03 16.25 -24.40
N GLU A 47 -3.73 15.17 -25.14
CA GLU A 47 -2.97 15.24 -26.40
C GLU A 47 -3.84 15.54 -27.63
N ILE A 48 -5.17 15.53 -27.49
CA ILE A 48 -6.11 15.72 -28.60
C ILE A 48 -6.77 17.09 -28.49
N GLY A 49 -6.68 17.94 -29.51
CA GLY A 49 -7.28 19.28 -29.50
C GLY A 49 -6.69 20.21 -30.56
N THR A 50 -7.11 21.48 -30.54
CA THR A 50 -6.59 22.52 -31.44
C THR A 50 -6.06 23.73 -30.66
N THR A 51 -6.94 24.51 -30.05
CA THR A 51 -6.60 25.63 -29.14
C THR A 51 -6.88 25.29 -27.68
N THR A 52 -7.77 24.32 -27.46
CA THR A 52 -8.12 23.71 -26.18
C THR A 52 -8.17 22.20 -26.36
N PRO A 53 -7.88 21.41 -25.31
CA PRO A 53 -8.00 19.96 -25.40
C PRO A 53 -9.47 19.58 -25.61
N SER A 54 -9.71 18.63 -26.51
CA SER A 54 -11.05 18.05 -26.72
C SER A 54 -11.57 17.47 -25.40
N ASN A 55 -12.88 17.62 -25.15
CA ASN A 55 -13.56 17.21 -23.91
C ASN A 55 -13.18 18.00 -22.65
N TRP A 56 -12.56 19.17 -22.83
CA TRP A 56 -12.24 20.10 -21.76
C TRP A 56 -12.67 21.52 -22.14
N THR A 57 -13.32 22.20 -21.21
CA THR A 57 -13.75 23.59 -21.34
C THR A 57 -12.85 24.49 -20.48
N PHE A 58 -12.37 25.59 -21.03
CA PHE A 58 -11.61 26.59 -20.27
C PHE A 58 -12.53 27.75 -19.87
N VAL A 59 -12.67 27.96 -18.57
CA VAL A 59 -13.44 29.06 -18.01
C VAL A 59 -12.50 30.21 -17.65
N ASN A 60 -12.75 31.39 -18.20
CA ASN A 60 -12.04 32.61 -17.83
C ASN A 60 -12.65 33.21 -16.55
N ILE A 61 -11.80 33.52 -15.57
CA ILE A 61 -12.17 34.31 -14.40
C ILE A 61 -11.16 35.44 -14.24
N GLY A 62 -11.66 36.67 -14.18
CA GLY A 62 -10.83 37.86 -13.94
C GLY A 62 -9.70 38.02 -14.95
N GLY A 63 -9.90 37.64 -16.21
CA GLY A 63 -8.89 37.72 -17.27
C GLY A 63 -7.89 36.56 -17.29
N ASN A 64 -7.94 35.62 -16.34
CA ASN A 64 -7.06 34.46 -16.31
C ASN A 64 -7.75 33.26 -16.99
N THR A 65 -7.36 32.94 -18.22
CA THR A 65 -7.78 31.69 -18.91
C THR A 65 -6.69 30.63 -18.75
N PRO A 66 -7.04 29.36 -18.46
CA PRO A 66 -6.09 28.25 -18.58
C PRO A 66 -5.46 28.17 -19.99
N ILE A 67 -4.32 27.50 -20.07
CA ILE A 67 -3.54 27.36 -21.31
C ILE A 67 -3.29 25.88 -21.58
N TRP A 68 -3.38 25.49 -22.85
CA TRP A 68 -2.96 24.17 -23.32
C TRP A 68 -1.46 24.22 -23.65
N ASP A 69 -0.64 23.89 -22.65
CA ASP A 69 0.79 24.18 -22.60
C ASP A 69 1.61 23.00 -23.15
N SER A 70 2.86 23.24 -23.57
CA SER A 70 3.81 22.24 -24.04
C SER A 70 4.70 21.65 -22.93
N VAL A 71 4.66 22.22 -21.72
CA VAL A 71 5.27 21.60 -20.53
C VAL A 71 4.34 20.48 -20.07
N SER A 72 4.68 19.23 -20.33
CA SER A 72 3.85 18.07 -19.99
C SER A 72 4.59 17.07 -19.10
N HIS A 73 3.83 16.14 -18.51
CA HIS A 73 4.38 15.00 -17.78
C HIS A 73 4.62 13.83 -18.73
N SER A 74 3.60 13.51 -19.52
CA SER A 74 3.69 12.56 -20.64
C SER A 74 3.31 13.26 -21.95
N GLY A 75 3.50 12.61 -23.09
CA GLY A 75 3.14 13.19 -24.38
C GLY A 75 3.79 14.54 -24.68
N SER A 76 3.00 15.49 -25.19
CA SER A 76 3.43 16.80 -25.68
C SER A 76 2.61 17.97 -25.11
N LYS A 77 1.56 17.69 -24.35
CA LYS A 77 0.60 18.69 -23.88
C LYS A 77 0.18 18.50 -22.43
N SER A 78 -0.15 19.60 -21.76
CA SER A 78 -0.82 19.56 -20.46
C SER A 78 -1.71 20.79 -20.26
N LEU A 79 -2.41 20.86 -19.14
CA LEU A 79 -3.17 22.04 -18.73
C LEU A 79 -2.34 22.91 -17.80
N LYS A 80 -2.15 24.18 -18.15
CA LYS A 80 -1.55 25.19 -17.26
C LYS A 80 -2.59 26.18 -16.76
N ILE A 81 -2.51 26.47 -15.47
CA ILE A 81 -3.25 27.51 -14.78
C ILE A 81 -2.22 28.48 -14.21
N SER A 82 -2.39 29.77 -14.48
CA SER A 82 -1.40 30.78 -14.11
C SER A 82 -2.08 32.00 -13.50
N ILE A 83 -1.48 32.49 -12.42
CA ILE A 83 -1.74 33.82 -11.86
C ILE A 83 -0.37 34.49 -11.70
N SER A 84 -0.14 35.55 -12.46
CA SER A 84 1.10 36.31 -12.43
C SER A 84 1.28 37.10 -11.12
N GLY A 85 2.54 37.37 -10.76
CA GLY A 85 2.87 38.15 -9.57
C GLY A 85 2.78 37.36 -8.26
N THR A 86 2.62 38.08 -7.15
CA THR A 86 2.63 37.53 -5.78
C THR A 86 1.40 37.92 -4.94
N THR A 87 0.36 38.45 -5.60
CA THR A 87 -0.90 38.83 -4.94
C THR A 87 -1.91 37.70 -5.09
N ASN A 88 -2.67 37.43 -4.02
CA ASN A 88 -3.77 36.47 -4.06
C ASN A 88 -4.79 36.85 -5.13
N ALA A 89 -5.08 35.92 -6.03
CA ALA A 89 -6.22 36.02 -6.93
C ALA A 89 -6.88 34.64 -7.10
N ILE A 90 -8.00 34.63 -7.82
CA ILE A 90 -8.70 33.41 -8.24
C ILE A 90 -8.47 33.27 -9.75
N SER A 91 -7.91 32.13 -10.16
CA SER A 91 -7.70 31.84 -11.57
C SER A 91 -9.00 31.43 -12.25
N GLY A 92 -9.04 31.52 -13.58
CA GLY A 92 -9.91 30.63 -14.36
C GLY A 92 -9.53 29.17 -14.19
N TYR A 93 -10.29 28.27 -14.78
CA TYR A 93 -10.12 26.83 -14.58
C TYR A 93 -10.45 26.01 -15.82
N PRO A 94 -9.70 24.93 -16.08
CA PRO A 94 -10.12 23.89 -17.01
C PRO A 94 -11.13 22.98 -16.32
N GLN A 95 -12.14 22.54 -17.05
CA GLN A 95 -13.16 21.62 -16.60
C GLN A 95 -13.33 20.52 -17.63
N SER A 96 -13.32 19.25 -17.23
CA SER A 96 -13.68 18.15 -18.12
C SER A 96 -15.16 18.22 -18.50
N ASP A 97 -15.53 17.48 -19.54
CA ASP A 97 -16.93 17.12 -19.78
C ASP A 97 -17.54 16.40 -18.55
N LEU A 98 -18.88 16.40 -18.49
CA LEU A 98 -19.61 15.66 -17.47
C LEU A 98 -19.47 14.16 -17.69
N ILE A 99 -19.20 13.46 -16.60
CA ILE A 99 -19.00 12.02 -16.55
C ILE A 99 -20.20 11.42 -15.82
N ASP A 100 -20.89 10.48 -16.46
CA ASP A 100 -21.97 9.74 -15.81
C ASP A 100 -21.44 8.97 -14.60
N ALA A 101 -22.07 9.16 -13.44
CA ALA A 101 -21.69 8.51 -12.21
C ALA A 101 -22.86 7.80 -11.54
N GLN A 102 -22.52 6.74 -10.81
CA GLN A 102 -23.44 5.95 -10.02
C GLN A 102 -23.45 6.49 -8.59
N PRO A 103 -24.64 6.62 -7.95
CA PRO A 103 -24.73 7.03 -6.55
C PRO A 103 -24.14 5.94 -5.64
N LEU A 104 -23.68 6.33 -4.45
CA LEU A 104 -23.11 5.44 -3.42
C LEU A 104 -21.99 4.50 -3.93
N THR A 105 -21.32 4.89 -5.01
CA THR A 105 -20.36 4.05 -5.71
C THR A 105 -18.95 4.59 -5.49
N THR A 106 -18.00 3.70 -5.24
CA THR A 106 -16.62 4.08 -5.00
C THR A 106 -15.87 4.24 -6.32
N TYR A 107 -15.17 5.36 -6.44
CA TYR A 107 -14.30 5.70 -7.56
C TYR A 107 -12.87 5.92 -7.06
N THR A 108 -11.91 5.71 -7.95
CA THR A 108 -10.51 6.12 -7.78
C THR A 108 -10.21 7.22 -8.79
N ALA A 109 -9.71 8.36 -8.33
CA ALA A 109 -9.24 9.45 -9.19
C ALA A 109 -7.76 9.74 -8.96
N SER A 110 -7.00 10.02 -10.02
CA SER A 110 -5.61 10.47 -9.91
C SER A 110 -5.27 11.53 -10.95
N VAL A 111 -4.22 12.31 -10.69
CA VAL A 111 -3.71 13.34 -11.60
C VAL A 111 -2.23 13.58 -11.32
N TRP A 112 -1.44 13.83 -12.36
CA TRP A 112 -0.08 14.37 -12.24
C TRP A 112 -0.13 15.89 -12.19
N GLY A 113 0.61 16.49 -11.27
CA GLY A 113 0.70 17.95 -11.19
C GLY A 113 2.13 18.45 -11.06
N LYS A 114 2.38 19.70 -11.46
CA LYS A 114 3.64 20.41 -11.30
C LYS A 114 3.37 21.85 -10.89
N THR A 115 4.22 22.47 -10.06
CA THR A 115 4.09 23.90 -9.74
C THR A 115 5.36 24.69 -9.92
N GLN A 116 5.20 25.98 -10.18
CA GLN A 116 6.30 26.92 -10.25
C GLN A 116 5.89 28.24 -9.59
N ASN A 117 6.72 28.69 -8.64
CA ASN A 117 6.55 29.95 -7.91
C ASN A 117 5.15 30.12 -7.29
N THR A 118 4.58 29.03 -6.77
CA THR A 118 3.23 29.06 -6.20
C THR A 118 3.22 29.57 -4.77
N GLY A 119 2.24 30.41 -4.43
CA GLY A 119 2.12 31.00 -3.11
C GLY A 119 0.72 31.58 -2.85
N GLY A 120 0.61 32.45 -1.85
CA GLY A 120 -0.67 33.09 -1.47
C GLY A 120 -1.52 32.28 -0.49
N SER A 121 -2.71 32.70 -0.09
CA SER A 121 -3.43 32.09 1.05
C SER A 121 -3.70 30.58 0.89
N ASN A 122 -4.05 30.11 -0.31
CA ASN A 122 -4.22 28.67 -0.57
C ASN A 122 -3.29 28.17 -1.68
N THR A 123 -3.06 26.86 -1.66
CA THR A 123 -2.35 26.16 -2.73
C THR A 123 -3.29 25.92 -3.92
N PRO A 124 -2.75 25.70 -5.13
CA PRO A 124 -3.54 25.21 -6.25
C PRO A 124 -4.31 23.92 -5.89
N ALA A 125 -5.34 23.58 -6.65
CA ALA A 125 -6.18 22.40 -6.38
C ALA A 125 -6.68 21.75 -7.67
N ALA A 126 -6.60 20.42 -7.76
CA ALA A 126 -7.38 19.62 -8.71
C ALA A 126 -8.43 18.83 -7.94
N ARG A 127 -9.67 18.80 -8.45
CA ARG A 127 -10.84 18.27 -7.73
C ARG A 127 -11.71 17.44 -8.64
N VAL A 128 -12.40 16.46 -8.04
CA VAL A 128 -13.62 15.89 -8.61
C VAL A 128 -14.81 16.60 -7.99
N VAL A 129 -15.77 17.00 -8.82
CA VAL A 129 -17.00 17.65 -8.38
C VAL A 129 -18.16 16.70 -8.57
N GLU A 130 -18.99 16.56 -7.53
CA GLU A 130 -20.23 15.78 -7.57
C GLU A 130 -21.43 16.68 -7.84
N LEU A 131 -22.23 16.30 -8.84
CA LEU A 131 -23.48 16.98 -9.17
C LEU A 131 -24.67 16.02 -9.06
N ASP A 132 -25.83 16.57 -8.71
CA ASP A 132 -27.10 15.85 -8.78
C ASP A 132 -27.63 15.73 -10.21
N ALA A 133 -28.78 15.08 -10.39
CA ALA A 133 -29.41 14.91 -11.71
C ALA A 133 -29.81 16.23 -12.39
N ASN A 134 -30.01 17.30 -11.62
CA ASN A 134 -30.31 18.65 -12.09
C ASN A 134 -29.05 19.50 -12.30
N LYS A 135 -27.86 18.91 -12.15
CA LYS A 135 -26.54 19.55 -12.24
C LYS A 135 -26.24 20.55 -11.12
N ASN A 136 -26.92 20.46 -9.98
CA ASN A 136 -26.57 21.24 -8.79
C ASN A 136 -25.35 20.63 -8.10
N LEU A 137 -24.47 21.49 -7.59
CA LEU A 137 -23.31 21.07 -6.81
C LEU A 137 -23.74 20.37 -5.51
N ILE A 138 -23.29 19.13 -5.33
CA ILE A 138 -23.41 18.41 -4.06
C ILE A 138 -22.19 18.70 -3.20
N ARG A 139 -20.99 18.40 -3.71
CA ARG A 139 -19.73 18.63 -3.01
C ARG A 139 -18.53 18.57 -3.97
N GLN A 140 -17.37 18.96 -3.45
CA GLN A 140 -16.10 18.88 -4.16
C GLN A 140 -15.11 18.04 -3.35
N ILE A 141 -14.37 17.18 -4.05
CA ILE A 141 -13.39 16.28 -3.47
C ILE A 141 -12.03 16.70 -4.02
N ASN A 142 -11.16 17.13 -3.12
CA ASN A 142 -9.79 17.44 -3.47
C ASN A 142 -9.05 16.13 -3.80
N ILE A 143 -8.67 15.92 -5.06
CA ILE A 143 -7.72 14.84 -5.43
C ILE A 143 -6.34 15.12 -4.83
N LEU A 144 -6.11 16.41 -4.54
CA LEU A 144 -4.86 16.99 -4.15
C LEU A 144 -5.08 18.08 -3.08
N PRO A 145 -4.33 18.13 -1.97
CA PRO A 145 -3.59 19.32 -1.62
C PRO A 145 -2.35 19.36 -2.53
N VAL A 146 -2.37 20.24 -3.54
CA VAL A 146 -1.60 20.08 -4.80
C VAL A 146 -0.11 19.99 -4.62
N PHE A 147 0.53 20.94 -3.93
CA PHE A 147 1.93 20.84 -3.57
C PHE A 147 2.17 21.67 -2.33
N GLY A 148 3.34 21.53 -1.70
CA GLY A 148 3.87 22.64 -0.91
C GLY A 148 3.92 23.91 -1.78
N ARG A 149 3.85 25.08 -1.15
CA ARG A 149 4.14 26.36 -1.84
C ARG A 149 5.52 26.27 -2.52
N GLY A 150 5.70 27.04 -3.58
CA GLY A 150 6.96 27.14 -4.30
C GLY A 150 6.96 26.41 -5.63
N THR A 151 8.10 25.84 -5.97
CA THR A 151 8.38 25.19 -7.26
C THR A 151 8.65 23.72 -7.02
N ASN A 152 7.80 22.86 -7.58
CA ASN A 152 7.86 21.40 -7.40
C ASN A 152 7.79 20.73 -8.77
N ASP A 153 8.47 19.60 -8.93
CA ASP A 153 8.39 18.82 -10.16
C ASP A 153 7.14 17.94 -10.23
N TRP A 154 6.91 17.32 -11.37
CA TRP A 154 5.76 16.44 -11.61
C TRP A 154 5.63 15.38 -10.52
N THR A 155 4.46 15.29 -9.89
CA THR A 155 4.11 14.22 -8.95
C THR A 155 2.66 13.79 -9.14
N GLN A 156 2.41 12.49 -9.11
CA GLN A 156 1.05 11.94 -9.13
C GLN A 156 0.44 11.96 -7.73
N ARG A 157 -0.88 12.20 -7.65
CA ARG A 157 -1.66 11.84 -6.46
C ARG A 157 -2.96 11.17 -6.85
N THR A 158 -3.46 10.40 -5.89
CA THR A 158 -4.62 9.54 -6.04
C THR A 158 -5.52 9.71 -4.83
N VAL A 159 -6.83 9.79 -5.07
CA VAL A 159 -7.87 9.76 -4.04
C VAL A 159 -8.87 8.66 -4.36
N GLU A 160 -9.39 8.02 -3.33
CA GLU A 160 -10.56 7.17 -3.44
C GLU A 160 -11.72 7.85 -2.72
N PHE A 161 -12.90 7.82 -3.33
CA PHE A 161 -14.09 8.44 -2.76
C PHE A 161 -15.34 7.64 -3.13
N GLN A 162 -16.34 7.64 -2.26
CA GLN A 162 -17.66 7.11 -2.55
C GLN A 162 -18.61 8.27 -2.83
N THR A 163 -19.31 8.26 -3.96
CA THR A 163 -20.28 9.29 -4.34
C THR A 163 -21.46 9.38 -3.35
N ALA A 164 -22.07 10.56 -3.26
CA ALA A 164 -23.30 10.74 -2.47
C ALA A 164 -24.49 9.99 -3.08
N ALA A 165 -25.55 9.82 -2.28
CA ALA A 165 -26.74 9.06 -2.67
C ALA A 165 -27.52 9.68 -3.85
N ASN A 166 -27.38 10.99 -4.07
CA ASN A 166 -28.05 11.73 -5.13
C ASN A 166 -27.11 12.12 -6.28
N THR A 167 -25.86 11.62 -6.30
CA THR A 167 -24.89 11.94 -7.34
C THR A 167 -25.28 11.29 -8.66
N ARG A 168 -25.29 12.10 -9.74
CA ARG A 168 -25.56 11.65 -11.11
C ARG A 168 -24.40 11.93 -12.05
N TYR A 169 -23.68 13.02 -11.83
CA TYR A 169 -22.55 13.42 -12.66
C TYR A 169 -21.31 13.74 -11.84
N LEU A 170 -20.16 13.48 -12.44
CA LEU A 170 -18.86 13.93 -11.98
C LEU A 170 -18.23 14.84 -13.03
N TYR A 171 -17.34 15.72 -12.62
CA TYR A 171 -16.35 16.30 -13.54
C TYR A 171 -15.06 16.60 -12.80
N VAL A 172 -13.96 16.67 -13.54
CA VAL A 172 -12.65 17.06 -13.01
C VAL A 172 -12.39 18.51 -13.35
N TYR A 173 -11.93 19.30 -12.39
CA TYR A 173 -11.48 20.66 -12.66
C TYR A 173 -10.33 21.05 -11.73
N ALA A 174 -9.62 22.11 -12.11
CA ALA A 174 -8.51 22.61 -11.31
C ALA A 174 -8.46 24.13 -11.26
N ASN A 175 -7.99 24.71 -10.15
CA ASN A 175 -7.80 26.16 -10.06
C ASN A 175 -6.71 26.55 -9.06
N ILE A 176 -6.38 27.83 -9.05
CA ILE A 176 -5.68 28.52 -7.97
C ILE A 176 -6.71 29.44 -7.30
N TRP A 177 -7.02 29.19 -6.03
CA TRP A 177 -8.03 29.95 -5.28
C TRP A 177 -7.37 30.79 -4.18
N ASN A 178 -7.43 32.11 -4.27
CA ASN A 178 -6.68 33.01 -3.38
C ASN A 178 -5.20 32.63 -3.27
N GLY A 179 -4.56 32.46 -4.43
CA GLY A 179 -3.15 32.12 -4.55
C GLY A 179 -2.53 32.78 -5.77
N TYR A 180 -1.27 32.45 -6.05
CA TYR A 180 -0.57 32.86 -7.26
C TYR A 180 0.42 31.80 -7.74
N GLY A 181 1.01 32.01 -8.92
CA GLY A 181 2.02 31.15 -9.55
C GLY A 181 1.48 30.32 -10.71
N ASN A 182 2.27 29.34 -11.16
CA ASN A 182 1.89 28.42 -12.22
C ASN A 182 1.61 27.02 -11.66
N PHE A 183 0.52 26.41 -12.11
CA PHE A 183 0.14 25.04 -11.82
C PHE A 183 -0.15 24.31 -13.13
N TRP A 184 0.53 23.19 -13.37
CA TRP A 184 0.24 22.30 -14.48
C TRP A 184 -0.41 21.01 -13.97
N MET A 185 -1.32 20.45 -14.76
CA MET A 185 -1.88 19.12 -14.54
C MET A 185 -1.94 18.29 -15.81
N ASP A 186 -1.75 16.98 -15.65
CA ASP A 186 -1.65 16.02 -16.75
C ASP A 186 -2.06 14.60 -16.31
N ASP A 187 -2.25 13.69 -17.27
CA ASP A 187 -2.50 12.25 -17.07
C ASP A 187 -3.60 11.96 -16.04
N ILE A 188 -4.78 12.50 -16.28
CA ILE A 188 -5.93 12.42 -15.38
C ILE A 188 -6.56 11.03 -15.44
N VAL A 189 -6.84 10.41 -14.29
CA VAL A 189 -7.58 9.15 -14.20
C VAL A 189 -8.81 9.35 -13.33
N LEU A 190 -9.96 8.82 -13.77
CA LEU A 190 -11.14 8.57 -12.94
C LEU A 190 -11.71 7.21 -13.34
N ARG A 191 -11.83 6.27 -12.41
CA ARG A 191 -12.35 4.93 -12.70
C ARG A 191 -13.21 4.40 -11.57
N LEU A 192 -14.11 3.48 -11.90
CA LEU A 192 -14.88 2.73 -10.92
C LEU A 192 -13.94 1.84 -10.11
N LYS A 193 -14.11 1.84 -8.78
CA LYS A 193 -13.41 0.90 -7.91
C LYS A 193 -14.22 -0.38 -7.83
N ASN A 194 -13.67 -1.50 -8.32
CA ASN A 194 -14.29 -2.82 -8.20
C ASN A 194 -14.65 -3.10 -6.73
N THR A 195 -15.93 -3.07 -6.42
CA THR A 195 -16.47 -3.59 -5.17
C THR A 195 -16.69 -5.09 -5.39
N PRO A 196 -16.17 -5.98 -4.53
CA PRO A 196 -16.55 -7.39 -4.59
C PRO A 196 -18.06 -7.49 -4.38
N VAL A 197 -18.79 -7.97 -5.40
CA VAL A 197 -20.23 -8.24 -5.30
C VAL A 197 -20.41 -9.37 -4.28
N PRO A 198 -21.33 -9.26 -3.30
CA PRO A 198 -21.62 -10.35 -2.38
C PRO A 198 -22.05 -11.58 -3.19
N THR A 199 -21.29 -12.66 -3.06
CA THR A 199 -21.47 -13.88 -3.85
C THR A 199 -22.72 -14.61 -3.37
N ALA A 200 -23.77 -14.67 -4.20
CA ALA A 200 -24.87 -15.59 -3.98
C ALA A 200 -24.33 -17.03 -4.09
N THR A 201 -24.69 -17.89 -3.13
CA THR A 201 -24.27 -19.29 -3.05
C THR A 201 -24.61 -20.04 -4.35
N PRO A 202 -23.63 -20.58 -5.11
CA PRO A 202 -23.92 -21.28 -6.34
C PRO A 202 -24.45 -22.70 -6.06
N ALA A 203 -25.51 -23.07 -6.77
CA ALA A 203 -25.91 -24.47 -6.96
C ALA A 203 -24.84 -25.20 -7.79
N PRO A 204 -24.59 -26.50 -7.53
CA PRO A 204 -23.48 -27.22 -8.16
C PRO A 204 -23.72 -27.33 -9.67
N THR A 205 -22.78 -26.79 -10.45
CA THR A 205 -22.79 -26.90 -11.91
C THR A 205 -21.46 -27.48 -12.38
N ALA A 206 -21.54 -28.40 -13.35
CA ALA A 206 -20.45 -29.26 -13.78
C ALA A 206 -19.22 -28.48 -14.29
N THR A 207 -18.05 -28.96 -13.88
CA THR A 207 -16.71 -28.46 -14.21
C THR A 207 -16.46 -28.41 -15.72
N PRO A 208 -16.19 -27.24 -16.32
CA PRO A 208 -15.64 -27.15 -17.67
C PRO A 208 -14.15 -27.55 -17.68
N ALA A 209 -13.72 -28.21 -18.75
CA ALA A 209 -12.32 -28.56 -18.98
C ALA A 209 -11.42 -27.30 -19.06
N PRO A 210 -10.16 -27.37 -18.58
CA PRO A 210 -9.29 -26.20 -18.46
C PRO A 210 -8.92 -25.64 -19.84
N THR A 211 -9.27 -24.39 -20.07
CA THR A 211 -8.78 -23.60 -21.21
C THR A 211 -7.35 -23.14 -20.89
N VAL A 212 -6.42 -23.42 -21.81
CA VAL A 212 -5.02 -23.00 -21.72
C VAL A 212 -4.92 -21.46 -21.68
N THR A 213 -4.42 -20.94 -20.56
CA THR A 213 -4.09 -19.52 -20.39
C THR A 213 -2.94 -19.17 -21.34
N PRO A 214 -3.05 -18.14 -22.20
CA PRO A 214 -1.94 -17.68 -23.01
C PRO A 214 -0.83 -17.15 -22.09
N THR A 215 0.39 -17.66 -22.29
CA THR A 215 1.60 -17.24 -21.60
C THR A 215 1.81 -15.73 -21.83
N PRO A 216 2.03 -14.91 -20.78
CA PRO A 216 2.27 -13.49 -20.96
C PRO A 216 3.50 -13.25 -21.85
N LEU A 217 3.37 -12.32 -22.80
CA LEU A 217 4.47 -11.86 -23.63
C LEU A 217 5.57 -11.27 -22.71
N PRO A 218 6.85 -11.67 -22.87
CA PRO A 218 7.92 -11.18 -22.02
C PRO A 218 8.03 -9.65 -22.13
N THR A 219 8.02 -8.99 -20.98
CA THR A 219 8.32 -7.56 -20.84
C THR A 219 9.72 -7.30 -21.39
N PRO A 220 9.92 -6.36 -22.33
CA PRO A 220 11.24 -6.07 -22.87
C PRO A 220 12.18 -5.56 -21.77
N LEU A 221 13.40 -6.11 -21.73
CA LEU A 221 14.45 -5.74 -20.80
C LEU A 221 14.83 -4.25 -20.94
N PRO A 222 15.09 -3.50 -19.85
CA PRO A 222 15.44 -2.09 -19.95
C PRO A 222 16.76 -1.86 -20.71
N SER A 223 16.83 -0.79 -21.50
CA SER A 223 17.95 -0.40 -22.37
C SER A 223 19.28 -0.01 -21.66
N SER A 224 19.42 -0.28 -20.37
CA SER A 224 20.55 0.14 -19.52
C SER A 224 21.41 -0.99 -18.94
N CYS A 225 21.13 -2.25 -19.29
CA CYS A 225 21.93 -3.40 -18.83
C CYS A 225 23.37 -3.34 -19.40
N THR A 226 24.37 -3.62 -18.56
CA THR A 226 25.77 -3.84 -18.99
C THR A 226 25.95 -5.26 -19.53
N TYR A 227 25.42 -6.24 -18.80
CA TYR A 227 25.42 -7.65 -19.20
C TYR A 227 24.02 -8.22 -19.12
N ILE A 228 23.72 -9.09 -20.08
CA ILE A 228 22.55 -9.96 -20.07
C ILE A 228 23.03 -11.37 -19.73
N ILE A 229 22.44 -11.95 -18.68
CA ILE A 229 22.69 -13.31 -18.25
C ILE A 229 21.55 -14.19 -18.74
N SER A 230 21.88 -15.32 -19.37
CA SER A 230 20.91 -16.34 -19.78
C SER A 230 21.44 -17.73 -19.46
N THR A 231 20.55 -18.72 -19.41
CA THR A 231 20.91 -20.14 -19.17
C THR A 231 20.25 -21.02 -20.22
N ASP A 232 20.92 -22.12 -20.59
CA ASP A 232 20.34 -23.21 -21.39
C ASP A 232 19.94 -24.43 -20.54
N GLY A 233 20.05 -24.31 -19.21
CA GLY A 233 19.83 -25.38 -18.23
C GLY A 233 21.11 -26.13 -17.83
N ASN A 234 22.16 -26.09 -18.65
CA ASN A 234 23.45 -26.71 -18.36
C ASN A 234 24.52 -25.66 -17.98
N LYS A 235 24.54 -24.53 -18.69
CA LYS A 235 25.49 -23.43 -18.49
C LYS A 235 24.77 -22.10 -18.46
N VAL A 236 25.41 -21.16 -17.79
CA VAL A 236 25.03 -19.76 -17.73
C VAL A 236 25.99 -18.96 -18.61
N TYR A 237 25.45 -18.00 -19.37
CA TYR A 237 26.17 -17.18 -20.33
C TYR A 237 26.06 -15.70 -19.97
N ALA A 238 27.15 -14.96 -20.11
CA ALA A 238 27.18 -13.51 -19.98
C ALA A 238 27.38 -12.87 -21.36
N GLN A 239 26.35 -12.20 -21.87
CA GLN A 239 26.42 -11.41 -23.08
C GLN A 239 26.62 -9.93 -22.72
N LYS A 240 27.64 -9.29 -23.27
CA LYS A 240 27.83 -7.85 -23.11
C LYS A 240 26.91 -7.09 -24.06
N VAL A 241 26.11 -6.18 -23.53
CA VAL A 241 25.09 -5.48 -24.32
C VAL A 241 25.69 -4.62 -25.43
N SER A 242 26.78 -3.91 -25.15
CA SER A 242 27.40 -2.98 -26.10
C SER A 242 27.97 -3.67 -27.35
N THR A 243 28.33 -4.96 -27.26
CA THR A 243 28.94 -5.71 -28.37
C THR A 243 28.04 -6.81 -28.90
N GLY A 244 27.01 -7.20 -28.14
CA GLY A 244 26.19 -8.38 -28.40
C GLY A 244 26.96 -9.71 -28.28
N LYS A 245 28.20 -9.72 -27.81
CA LYS A 245 29.02 -10.95 -27.73
C LYS A 245 28.89 -11.61 -26.38
N ILE A 246 28.90 -12.94 -26.37
CA ILE A 246 29.11 -13.73 -25.16
C ILE A 246 30.58 -13.59 -24.77
N GLU A 247 30.84 -12.98 -23.60
CA GLU A 247 32.20 -12.76 -23.09
C GLU A 247 32.61 -13.81 -22.05
N PHE A 248 31.63 -14.50 -21.44
CA PHE A 248 31.90 -15.53 -20.44
C PHE A 248 30.78 -16.58 -20.40
N SER A 249 31.12 -17.81 -20.01
CA SER A 249 30.14 -18.87 -19.72
C SER A 249 30.64 -19.79 -18.60
N GLY A 250 29.74 -20.23 -17.72
CA GLY A 250 30.07 -21.10 -16.58
C GLY A 250 28.86 -21.36 -15.69
N THR A 251 29.10 -21.56 -14.40
CA THR A 251 28.06 -21.53 -13.36
C THR A 251 27.57 -20.10 -13.10
N LEU A 252 26.42 -19.92 -12.45
CA LEU A 252 25.94 -18.58 -12.09
C LEU A 252 26.91 -17.84 -11.16
N ASN A 253 27.55 -18.54 -10.20
CA ASN A 253 28.54 -17.92 -9.30
C ASN A 253 29.75 -17.38 -10.08
N GLU A 254 30.28 -18.14 -11.03
CA GLU A 254 31.41 -17.71 -11.86
C GLU A 254 31.02 -16.54 -12.77
N VAL A 255 29.83 -16.64 -13.40
CA VAL A 255 29.29 -15.58 -14.25
C VAL A 255 29.08 -14.29 -13.46
N LEU A 256 28.41 -14.35 -12.30
CA LEU A 256 28.21 -13.16 -11.46
C LEU A 256 29.53 -12.62 -10.92
N SER A 257 30.50 -13.46 -10.58
CA SER A 257 31.84 -13.00 -10.20
C SER A 257 32.54 -12.24 -11.33
N PHE A 258 32.29 -12.62 -12.59
CA PHE A 258 32.77 -11.90 -13.76
C PHE A 258 31.99 -10.61 -14.05
N THR A 259 30.64 -10.63 -13.97
CA THR A 259 29.78 -9.53 -14.42
C THR A 259 29.39 -8.52 -13.34
N ALA A 260 29.26 -8.92 -12.07
CA ALA A 260 28.81 -8.08 -10.96
C ALA A 260 29.95 -7.20 -10.39
N LYS A 261 30.63 -6.49 -11.28
CA LYS A 261 31.66 -5.49 -10.95
C LYS A 261 31.01 -4.15 -10.67
N SER A 262 31.67 -3.32 -9.88
CA SER A 262 31.12 -2.01 -9.49
C SER A 262 30.72 -1.15 -10.70
N GLY A 263 29.53 -0.56 -10.64
CA GLY A 263 28.93 0.22 -11.72
C GLY A 263 28.16 -0.61 -12.74
N ASN A 264 28.27 -1.94 -12.73
CA ASN A 264 27.57 -2.77 -13.69
C ASN A 264 26.10 -2.97 -13.30
N ARG A 265 25.26 -2.96 -14.34
CA ARG A 265 23.88 -3.41 -14.30
C ARG A 265 23.80 -4.78 -14.97
N VAL A 266 23.46 -5.80 -14.21
CA VAL A 266 23.43 -7.19 -14.64
C VAL A 266 21.98 -7.64 -14.70
N CYS A 267 21.54 -8.06 -15.88
CA CYS A 267 20.15 -8.39 -16.12
C CYS A 267 19.99 -9.89 -16.42
N LEU A 268 19.27 -10.62 -15.57
CA LEU A 268 19.05 -12.05 -15.70
C LEU A 268 17.76 -12.29 -16.49
N LYS A 269 17.85 -13.05 -17.59
CA LYS A 269 16.68 -13.51 -18.33
C LYS A 269 15.92 -14.59 -17.56
N ASN A 270 14.69 -14.86 -17.99
CA ASN A 270 13.91 -15.98 -17.49
C ASN A 270 14.68 -17.31 -17.59
N GLY A 271 14.66 -18.08 -16.51
CA GLY A 271 15.37 -19.35 -16.41
C GLY A 271 15.58 -19.79 -14.98
N ASP A 272 15.89 -21.08 -14.80
CA ASP A 272 16.26 -21.65 -13.52
C ASP A 272 17.77 -21.53 -13.33
N TYR A 273 18.20 -20.81 -12.29
CA TYR A 273 19.59 -20.63 -11.95
C TYR A 273 19.89 -21.27 -10.60
N SER A 274 21.01 -21.98 -10.51
CA SER A 274 21.54 -22.43 -9.22
C SER A 274 22.60 -21.47 -8.74
N LEU A 275 22.44 -20.95 -7.52
CA LEU A 275 23.34 -20.00 -6.89
C LEU A 275 23.77 -20.54 -5.52
N SER A 276 25.07 -20.51 -5.24
CA SER A 276 25.59 -20.58 -3.88
C SER A 276 25.92 -19.16 -3.38
N THR A 277 26.50 -19.01 -2.19
CA THR A 277 26.82 -17.68 -1.64
C THR A 277 27.60 -16.80 -2.63
N ILE A 278 27.08 -15.60 -2.88
CA ILE A 278 27.74 -14.55 -3.68
C ILE A 278 27.82 -13.24 -2.89
N THR A 279 28.95 -12.55 -3.01
CA THR A 279 29.12 -11.18 -2.48
C THR A 279 29.16 -10.21 -3.64
N LEU A 280 28.19 -9.29 -3.68
CA LEU A 280 28.19 -8.26 -4.72
C LEU A 280 29.27 -7.23 -4.43
N GLN A 281 29.87 -6.67 -5.48
CA GLN A 281 30.68 -5.46 -5.35
C GLN A 281 29.79 -4.24 -5.06
N PRO A 282 30.31 -3.15 -4.48
CA PRO A 282 29.54 -1.91 -4.32
C PRO A 282 29.01 -1.37 -5.65
N ASN A 283 27.89 -0.67 -5.65
CA ASN A 283 27.27 -0.06 -6.83
C ASN A 283 26.94 -1.07 -7.94
N VAL A 284 26.44 -2.25 -7.57
CA VAL A 284 25.98 -3.28 -8.52
C VAL A 284 24.46 -3.33 -8.53
N ILE A 285 23.86 -3.39 -9.73
CA ILE A 285 22.44 -3.64 -9.88
C ILE A 285 22.25 -5.04 -10.48
N ILE A 286 21.54 -5.91 -9.76
CA ILE A 286 21.02 -7.16 -10.30
C ILE A 286 19.52 -6.99 -10.55
N GLU A 287 19.11 -7.18 -11.79
CA GLU A 287 17.71 -7.11 -12.21
C GLU A 287 17.30 -8.39 -12.93
N CYS A 288 16.19 -9.00 -12.54
CA CYS A 288 15.62 -10.12 -13.26
C CYS A 288 14.52 -9.64 -14.22
N GLU A 289 14.49 -10.20 -15.44
CA GLU A 289 13.54 -9.86 -16.52
C GLU A 289 12.09 -10.10 -16.11
N SER A 290 11.85 -11.13 -15.30
CA SER A 290 10.57 -11.36 -14.65
C SER A 290 10.73 -12.24 -13.41
N ASN A 291 9.62 -12.41 -12.68
CA ASN A 291 9.50 -13.35 -11.56
C ASN A 291 9.73 -14.83 -11.98
N ASN A 292 9.93 -15.15 -13.26
CA ASN A 292 10.27 -16.50 -13.73
C ASN A 292 11.77 -16.78 -13.75
N ALA A 293 12.64 -15.79 -13.44
CA ALA A 293 14.03 -16.06 -13.15
C ALA A 293 14.12 -16.62 -11.71
N VAL A 294 14.19 -17.94 -11.59
CA VAL A 294 14.19 -18.63 -10.30
C VAL A 294 15.64 -18.91 -9.89
N ILE A 295 16.08 -18.25 -8.83
CA ILE A 295 17.38 -18.46 -8.21
C ILE A 295 17.19 -19.49 -7.09
N LYS A 296 17.63 -20.71 -7.36
CA LYS A 296 17.63 -21.83 -6.42
C LYS A 296 18.94 -21.87 -5.65
N ALA A 297 18.88 -22.11 -4.34
CA ALA A 297 20.07 -22.18 -3.50
C ALA A 297 20.40 -23.61 -3.03
N ALA A 298 21.70 -23.86 -2.85
CA ALA A 298 22.17 -24.93 -1.97
C ALA A 298 21.94 -24.54 -0.50
N ASP A 299 21.94 -25.51 0.42
CA ASP A 299 21.71 -25.29 1.87
C ASP A 299 22.88 -24.49 2.50
N VAL A 300 22.85 -23.16 2.38
CA VAL A 300 23.91 -22.21 2.80
C VAL A 300 23.42 -21.24 3.88
N PHE A 301 24.32 -20.56 4.59
CA PHE A 301 23.92 -19.61 5.63
C PHE A 301 23.28 -18.33 5.05
N TYR A 302 23.86 -17.76 3.98
CA TYR A 302 23.24 -16.70 3.19
C TYR A 302 23.53 -16.84 1.69
N LEU A 303 22.59 -16.39 0.86
CA LEU A 303 22.70 -16.51 -0.60
C LEU A 303 23.35 -15.29 -1.24
N VAL A 304 22.86 -14.08 -0.96
CA VAL A 304 23.38 -12.83 -1.53
C VAL A 304 23.84 -11.89 -0.41
N TYR A 305 25.13 -11.56 -0.39
CA TYR A 305 25.68 -10.51 0.45
C TYR A 305 25.68 -9.17 -0.30
N LEU A 306 24.89 -8.20 0.16
CA LEU A 306 24.76 -6.86 -0.44
C LEU A 306 25.82 -5.88 0.09
N LYS A 307 26.38 -5.07 -0.81
CA LYS A 307 27.30 -3.96 -0.52
C LYS A 307 26.66 -2.61 -0.84
N SER A 308 27.34 -1.51 -0.49
CA SER A 308 26.80 -0.16 -0.63
C SER A 308 26.37 0.14 -2.07
N ASP A 309 25.33 0.95 -2.20
CA ASP A 309 24.75 1.42 -3.46
C ASP A 309 24.28 0.28 -4.39
N SER A 310 24.16 -0.94 -3.85
CA SER A 310 23.75 -2.10 -4.63
C SER A 310 22.25 -2.33 -4.57
N THR A 311 21.67 -2.76 -5.68
CA THR A 311 20.25 -3.04 -5.81
C THR A 311 20.03 -4.45 -6.30
N ILE A 312 19.08 -5.17 -5.70
CA ILE A 312 18.59 -6.43 -6.23
C ILE A 312 17.08 -6.33 -6.44
N LYS A 313 16.63 -6.63 -7.67
CA LYS A 313 15.24 -6.42 -8.04
C LYS A 313 14.65 -7.42 -9.02
N GLY A 314 13.35 -7.68 -8.84
CA GLY A 314 12.54 -8.48 -9.77
C GLY A 314 12.81 -9.98 -9.77
N CYS A 315 13.65 -10.49 -8.85
CA CYS A 315 14.09 -11.87 -8.86
C CYS A 315 13.21 -12.77 -7.99
N THR A 316 13.08 -14.03 -8.39
CA THR A 316 12.46 -15.07 -7.56
C THR A 316 13.55 -15.91 -6.91
N PHE A 317 13.50 -16.07 -5.59
CA PHE A 317 14.39 -16.93 -4.82
C PHE A 317 13.59 -18.11 -4.31
N ASP A 318 14.02 -19.33 -4.62
CA ASP A 318 13.36 -20.56 -4.13
C ASP A 318 14.38 -21.49 -3.50
N HIS A 319 14.39 -21.58 -2.18
CA HIS A 319 15.28 -22.48 -1.45
C HIS A 319 14.64 -22.93 -0.15
N LYS A 320 15.01 -24.13 0.31
CA LYS A 320 14.57 -24.71 1.58
C LYS A 320 15.72 -24.67 2.58
N GLY A 321 15.39 -24.63 3.86
CA GLY A 321 16.38 -24.75 4.94
C GLY A 321 16.61 -23.45 5.69
N LYS A 322 17.67 -23.39 6.51
CA LYS A 322 17.96 -22.26 7.42
C LYS A 322 18.57 -21.03 6.72
N THR A 323 18.54 -20.99 5.40
CA THR A 323 19.22 -19.97 4.60
C THR A 323 18.55 -18.60 4.73
N LYS A 324 19.39 -17.58 4.93
CA LYS A 324 19.05 -16.15 4.89
C LYS A 324 19.22 -15.66 3.45
N THR A 325 18.15 -15.31 2.74
CA THR A 325 18.25 -15.12 1.27
C THR A 325 19.13 -13.92 0.92
N ILE A 326 18.77 -12.74 1.41
CA ILE A 326 19.54 -11.52 1.20
C ILE A 326 20.08 -11.09 2.56
N PHE A 327 21.39 -10.89 2.61
CA PHE A 327 22.10 -10.45 3.79
C PHE A 327 22.81 -9.12 3.52
N ALA A 328 22.55 -8.12 4.36
CA ALA A 328 23.26 -6.85 4.35
C ALA A 328 23.86 -6.61 5.75
N SER A 329 25.17 -6.38 5.83
CA SER A 329 25.83 -6.12 7.12
C SER A 329 27.00 -5.16 7.07
N GLY A 330 27.19 -4.39 8.15
CA GLY A 330 28.24 -3.37 8.28
C GLY A 330 27.80 -1.97 7.83
N ASP A 331 28.77 -1.10 7.49
CA ASP A 331 28.52 0.26 6.96
C ASP A 331 28.01 0.23 5.49
N VAL A 332 26.91 -0.48 5.23
CA VAL A 332 26.29 -0.59 3.90
C VAL A 332 25.30 0.56 3.70
N LYS A 333 25.58 1.46 2.77
CA LYS A 333 24.74 2.63 2.46
C LYS A 333 23.95 2.46 1.17
N ASN A 334 22.78 3.07 1.10
CA ASN A 334 21.91 3.15 -0.08
C ASN A 334 21.61 1.81 -0.79
N TRP A 335 21.57 0.70 -0.05
CA TRP A 335 21.23 -0.59 -0.66
C TRP A 335 19.71 -0.72 -0.86
N ARG A 336 19.27 -1.50 -1.86
CA ARG A 336 17.84 -1.66 -2.19
C ARG A 336 17.48 -3.10 -2.53
N VAL A 337 16.35 -3.56 -1.99
CA VAL A 337 15.73 -4.87 -2.28
C VAL A 337 14.31 -4.60 -2.77
N GLU A 338 14.09 -4.70 -4.08
CA GLU A 338 12.86 -4.20 -4.72
C GLU A 338 12.14 -5.29 -5.53
N ASN A 339 10.85 -5.48 -5.33
CA ASN A 339 10.02 -6.35 -6.18
C ASN A 339 10.52 -7.80 -6.30
N ASN A 340 11.14 -8.37 -5.25
CA ASN A 340 11.58 -9.76 -5.27
C ASN A 340 10.51 -10.72 -4.70
N TYR A 341 10.53 -11.96 -5.14
CA TYR A 341 9.64 -13.03 -4.67
C TYR A 341 10.46 -14.11 -3.95
N PHE A 342 10.10 -14.43 -2.72
CA PHE A 342 10.81 -15.42 -1.87
C PHE A 342 9.93 -16.66 -1.66
N ILE A 343 10.44 -17.83 -2.00
CA ILE A 343 9.73 -19.11 -1.90
C ILE A 343 10.54 -20.01 -0.97
N ASN A 344 9.85 -20.71 -0.07
CA ASN A 344 10.45 -21.68 0.86
C ASN A 344 11.53 -21.10 1.82
N SER A 345 11.77 -19.79 1.79
CA SER A 345 12.83 -19.14 2.57
C SER A 345 12.43 -18.95 4.04
N ASN A 346 13.30 -19.36 4.96
CA ASN A 346 13.09 -19.10 6.39
C ASN A 346 13.17 -17.61 6.75
N ILE A 347 14.16 -16.91 6.18
CA ILE A 347 14.34 -15.45 6.30
C ILE A 347 14.63 -14.90 4.90
N ALA A 348 13.76 -14.02 4.39
CA ALA A 348 13.95 -13.42 3.07
C ALA A 348 15.03 -12.33 3.09
N VAL A 349 14.93 -11.37 4.01
CA VAL A 349 15.93 -10.29 4.14
C VAL A 349 16.42 -10.22 5.57
N LEU A 350 17.74 -10.25 5.74
CA LEU A 350 18.37 -10.05 7.02
C LEU A 350 19.34 -8.89 6.94
N VAL A 351 19.16 -7.95 7.86
CA VAL A 351 20.04 -6.80 7.99
C VAL A 351 20.63 -6.84 9.40
N GLU A 352 21.93 -7.14 9.51
CA GLU A 352 22.63 -7.22 10.79
C GLU A 352 23.79 -6.24 10.83
N ASN A 353 23.99 -5.53 11.93
CA ASN A 353 25.25 -4.85 12.21
C ASN A 353 25.92 -5.47 13.43
N LEU A 354 26.92 -6.31 13.16
CA LEU A 354 27.63 -7.14 14.15
C LEU A 354 28.53 -6.35 15.12
N LYS A 355 28.68 -5.03 14.98
CA LYS A 355 29.48 -4.23 15.94
C LYS A 355 28.58 -3.59 16.98
N ALA A 356 28.33 -4.34 18.05
CA ALA A 356 27.86 -3.79 19.32
C ALA A 356 28.78 -2.62 19.73
N GLY A 357 28.27 -1.40 19.68
CA GLY A 357 28.95 -0.22 20.24
C GLY A 357 29.17 0.98 19.31
N PHE A 358 28.94 0.89 18.00
CA PHE A 358 29.09 2.06 17.11
C PHE A 358 27.96 2.15 16.08
N PRO A 359 27.30 3.32 15.90
CA PRO A 359 26.29 3.51 14.88
C PRO A 359 26.96 3.60 13.51
N THR A 360 27.02 2.48 12.81
CA THR A 360 27.32 2.48 11.38
C THR A 360 26.11 3.03 10.62
N SER A 361 26.36 3.99 9.74
CA SER A 361 25.33 4.74 9.03
C SER A 361 25.01 3.98 7.76
N GLY A 362 24.07 3.05 7.79
CA GLY A 362 23.54 2.42 6.57
C GLY A 362 22.22 3.05 6.19
N TYR A 363 21.92 3.18 4.91
CA TYR A 363 20.57 3.51 4.43
C TYR A 363 20.11 2.36 3.55
N GLY A 364 18.91 1.83 3.78
CA GLY A 364 18.43 0.62 3.11
C GLY A 364 16.98 0.74 2.71
N TYR A 365 16.61 0.18 1.55
CA TYR A 365 15.23 0.11 1.10
C TYR A 365 14.75 -1.33 0.88
N ILE A 366 13.56 -1.64 1.38
CA ILE A 366 12.84 -2.87 1.08
C ILE A 366 11.50 -2.48 0.45
N ILE A 367 11.32 -2.74 -0.85
CA ILE A 367 10.15 -2.32 -1.62
C ILE A 367 9.46 -3.55 -2.24
N ASN A 368 8.15 -3.66 -2.06
CA ASN A 368 7.27 -4.67 -2.66
C ASN A 368 7.79 -6.12 -2.76
N ASN A 369 8.18 -6.72 -1.64
CA ASN A 369 8.67 -8.10 -1.61
C ASN A 369 7.61 -9.13 -1.16
N LYS A 370 7.55 -10.31 -1.80
CA LYS A 370 6.58 -11.39 -1.51
C LYS A 370 7.28 -12.65 -0.99
N GLY A 371 6.59 -13.55 -0.27
CA GLY A 371 7.24 -14.56 0.57
C GLY A 371 6.27 -15.64 1.05
N LEU A 372 6.70 -16.90 1.16
CA LEU A 372 5.82 -18.02 1.51
C LEU A 372 6.06 -18.69 2.87
N HIS A 373 7.09 -18.31 3.65
CA HIS A 373 7.42 -18.96 4.94
C HIS A 373 7.92 -18.01 6.05
N SER A 374 8.23 -18.60 7.21
CA SER A 374 8.21 -18.13 8.60
C SER A 374 8.48 -16.65 8.94
N LYS A 375 9.42 -15.98 8.25
CA LYS A 375 9.78 -14.59 8.58
C LYS A 375 10.24 -13.83 7.36
N LEU A 376 9.67 -12.65 7.11
CA LEU A 376 10.06 -11.89 5.93
C LEU A 376 11.35 -11.12 6.18
N ALA A 377 11.46 -10.41 7.29
CA ALA A 377 12.69 -9.70 7.60
C ALA A 377 13.01 -9.63 9.09
N THR A 378 14.29 -9.71 9.39
CA THR A 378 14.86 -9.38 10.70
C THR A 378 15.83 -8.22 10.52
N LEU A 379 15.68 -7.20 11.36
CA LEU A 379 16.57 -6.05 11.46
C LEU A 379 17.27 -6.11 12.81
N GLU A 380 18.60 -6.12 12.83
CA GLU A 380 19.37 -6.22 14.07
C GLU A 380 20.58 -5.27 14.10
N GLY A 381 20.64 -4.40 15.11
CA GLY A 381 21.69 -3.37 15.22
C GLY A 381 21.66 -2.30 14.13
N THR A 382 20.52 -2.14 13.44
CA THR A 382 20.44 -1.34 12.22
C THR A 382 19.92 0.07 12.45
N ARG A 383 20.22 0.97 11.51
CA ARG A 383 19.67 2.33 11.50
C ARG A 383 19.25 2.76 10.09
N ASN A 384 18.32 3.71 10.00
CA ASN A 384 17.90 4.37 8.75
C ASN A 384 17.46 3.38 7.65
N ILE A 385 16.52 2.49 7.95
CA ILE A 385 15.95 1.57 6.95
C ILE A 385 14.56 2.06 6.56
N THR A 386 14.22 2.01 5.28
CA THR A 386 12.88 2.30 4.78
C THR A 386 12.26 1.03 4.19
N VAL A 387 11.09 0.63 4.69
CA VAL A 387 10.29 -0.46 4.15
C VAL A 387 8.98 0.14 3.64
N THR A 388 8.81 0.25 2.32
CA THR A 388 7.70 1.04 1.76
C THR A 388 7.01 0.39 0.57
N GLY A 389 5.68 0.56 0.50
CA GLY A 389 4.87 0.16 -0.65
C GLY A 389 4.79 -1.36 -0.86
N ASN A 390 4.97 -2.15 0.20
CA ASN A 390 4.95 -3.61 0.08
C ASN A 390 3.54 -4.19 0.19
N THR A 391 3.26 -5.32 -0.46
CA THR A 391 2.06 -6.13 -0.20
C THR A 391 2.44 -7.58 0.13
N PHE A 392 2.01 -8.05 1.29
CA PHE A 392 2.27 -9.38 1.83
C PHE A 392 0.95 -10.14 1.91
N LEU A 393 0.83 -11.24 1.16
CA LEU A 393 -0.38 -12.07 1.07
C LEU A 393 -0.13 -13.47 1.64
N ASP A 394 -1.14 -14.05 2.31
CA ASP A 394 -1.27 -15.49 2.60
C ASP A 394 -0.04 -16.15 3.24
N ARG A 395 0.46 -15.57 4.34
CA ARG A 395 1.67 -16.04 5.01
C ARG A 395 1.37 -16.71 6.35
N ALA A 396 1.93 -17.90 6.54
CA ALA A 396 2.09 -18.55 7.84
C ALA A 396 3.45 -18.20 8.45
N GLY A 397 3.50 -17.93 9.75
CA GLY A 397 4.75 -17.75 10.48
C GLY A 397 4.58 -17.04 11.83
N PRO A 398 5.61 -17.10 12.71
CA PRO A 398 5.60 -16.42 14.01
C PRO A 398 5.57 -14.90 13.87
N GLU A 399 6.52 -14.29 13.13
CA GLU A 399 6.49 -12.84 12.85
C GLU A 399 6.78 -12.50 11.38
N LEU A 400 6.18 -11.43 10.86
CA LEU A 400 6.51 -10.97 9.50
C LEU A 400 7.73 -10.04 9.47
N PHE A 401 7.78 -9.04 10.34
CA PHE A 401 8.94 -8.16 10.52
C PHE A 401 9.34 -8.08 11.98
N ASP A 402 10.62 -8.29 12.25
CA ASP A 402 11.18 -8.20 13.60
C ASP A 402 12.34 -7.21 13.65
N PHE A 403 12.21 -6.22 14.53
CA PHE A 403 13.24 -5.24 14.80
C PHE A 403 13.91 -5.62 16.13
N ASN A 404 14.93 -6.45 16.02
CA ASN A 404 15.57 -7.11 17.15
C ASN A 404 16.80 -6.31 17.60
N TYR A 405 16.81 -5.75 18.81
CA TYR A 405 17.97 -5.10 19.46
C TYR A 405 18.65 -3.96 18.67
N ASN A 406 18.68 -2.73 19.21
CA ASN A 406 19.42 -1.59 18.63
C ASN A 406 18.97 -1.16 17.22
N VAL A 407 17.66 -1.22 16.96
CA VAL A 407 17.08 -0.77 15.67
C VAL A 407 16.55 0.66 15.80
N HIS A 408 17.04 1.56 14.94
CA HIS A 408 16.67 2.97 15.02
C HIS A 408 16.33 3.62 13.67
N TYR A 409 15.46 4.63 13.67
CA TYR A 409 15.16 5.41 12.46
C TYR A 409 14.65 4.55 11.29
N VAL A 410 13.94 3.46 11.57
CA VAL A 410 13.26 2.67 10.56
C VAL A 410 11.94 3.33 10.20
N LEU A 411 11.72 3.58 8.92
CA LEU A 411 10.45 4.04 8.37
C LEU A 411 9.75 2.86 7.68
N MET A 412 8.64 2.41 8.24
CA MET A 412 7.79 1.39 7.65
C MET A 412 6.47 2.01 7.22
N GLU A 413 6.31 2.25 5.91
CA GLU A 413 5.14 3.00 5.42
C GLU A 413 4.43 2.42 4.20
N ASN A 414 3.12 2.64 4.10
CA ASN A 414 2.32 2.26 2.93
C ASN A 414 2.40 0.76 2.58
N ASN A 415 2.60 -0.11 3.57
CA ASN A 415 2.64 -1.55 3.37
C ASN A 415 1.28 -2.19 3.64
N SER A 416 0.94 -3.25 2.94
CA SER A 416 -0.26 -4.06 3.13
C SER A 416 0.12 -5.47 3.58
N PHE A 417 -0.47 -5.95 4.67
CA PHE A 417 -0.33 -7.30 5.20
C PHE A 417 -1.71 -7.91 5.21
N ILE A 418 -1.98 -8.89 4.36
CA ILE A 418 -3.31 -9.46 4.20
C ILE A 418 -3.17 -10.98 4.26
N ASN A 419 -3.85 -11.64 5.18
CA ASN A 419 -3.87 -13.09 5.28
C ASN A 419 -5.25 -13.65 4.97
N SER A 420 -5.37 -14.78 4.26
CA SER A 420 -6.63 -15.48 4.04
C SER A 420 -7.15 -16.17 5.30
N ASP A 421 -8.45 -16.48 5.28
CA ASP A 421 -9.15 -17.12 6.38
C ASP A 421 -8.65 -18.57 6.53
N GLY A 422 -7.83 -18.82 7.55
CA GLY A 422 -7.25 -20.13 7.84
C GLY A 422 -5.75 -20.11 8.16
N TYR A 423 -5.06 -19.04 7.75
CA TYR A 423 -3.67 -18.80 8.14
C TYR A 423 -3.62 -17.92 9.39
N SER A 424 -2.94 -18.42 10.43
CA SER A 424 -2.60 -17.64 11.62
C SER A 424 -1.16 -17.17 11.48
N ILE A 425 -0.93 -15.91 11.80
CA ILE A 425 0.38 -15.47 12.26
C ILE A 425 0.42 -15.87 13.74
N ASP A 426 1.40 -16.67 14.12
CA ASP A 426 1.43 -17.24 15.47
C ASP A 426 1.73 -16.16 16.52
N GLU A 427 2.42 -15.08 16.16
CA GLU A 427 2.74 -13.95 17.03
C GLU A 427 2.41 -12.58 16.40
N GLU A 428 3.37 -11.83 15.85
CA GLU A 428 3.22 -10.43 15.47
C GLU A 428 3.46 -10.09 13.99
N VAL A 429 2.68 -9.14 13.45
CA VAL A 429 2.92 -8.65 12.08
C VAL A 429 4.17 -7.77 12.04
N ILE A 430 4.27 -6.81 12.95
CA ILE A 430 5.46 -5.97 13.13
C ILE A 430 5.85 -6.01 14.60
N ASP A 431 7.00 -6.60 14.88
CA ASP A 431 7.54 -6.73 16.22
C ASP A 431 8.75 -5.81 16.40
N MET A 432 8.73 -5.04 17.48
CA MET A 432 9.74 -4.03 17.79
C MET A 432 10.32 -4.29 19.17
N ILE A 433 11.24 -5.25 19.27
CA ILE A 433 11.80 -5.71 20.53
C ILE A 433 13.07 -4.92 20.90
N GLY A 434 13.01 -4.23 22.05
CA GLY A 434 14.20 -3.81 22.80
C GLY A 434 14.74 -4.88 23.76
N GLY A 435 15.90 -4.66 24.36
CA GLY A 435 16.50 -5.60 25.32
C GLY A 435 17.20 -4.91 26.50
N ASN A 436 17.75 -5.69 27.42
CA ASN A 436 18.60 -5.18 28.50
C ASN A 436 19.89 -4.60 27.89
N GLY A 437 20.02 -3.27 27.90
CA GLY A 437 21.14 -2.56 27.26
C GLY A 437 20.96 -2.28 25.75
N TYR A 438 19.83 -2.69 25.17
CA TYR A 438 19.53 -2.50 23.75
C TYR A 438 18.23 -1.74 23.57
N THR A 439 18.22 -0.71 22.73
CA THR A 439 17.03 0.14 22.54
C THR A 439 16.52 0.07 21.12
N ASN A 440 15.19 0.06 20.96
CA ASN A 440 14.55 0.18 19.66
C ASN A 440 13.89 1.55 19.61
N SER A 441 14.40 2.50 18.82
CA SER A 441 13.95 3.89 18.96
C SER A 441 13.89 4.76 17.71
N TYR A 442 12.99 5.75 17.74
CA TYR A 442 12.77 6.68 16.64
C TYR A 442 12.33 6.00 15.34
N ASN A 443 11.71 4.83 15.45
CA ASN A 443 11.11 4.15 14.31
C ASN A 443 9.69 4.68 14.07
N ILE A 444 9.28 4.74 12.80
CA ILE A 444 7.99 5.25 12.36
C ILE A 444 7.29 4.14 11.59
N VAL A 445 6.15 3.68 12.10
CA VAL A 445 5.26 2.72 11.42
C VAL A 445 3.99 3.46 11.03
N ARG A 446 3.80 3.75 9.74
CA ARG A 446 2.68 4.57 9.29
C ARG A 446 1.97 4.16 8.01
N ASN A 447 0.70 4.51 7.86
CA ASN A 447 -0.07 4.26 6.64
C ASN A 447 -0.07 2.78 6.21
N ASN A 448 0.16 1.84 7.14
CA ASN A 448 0.15 0.43 6.82
C ASN A 448 -1.27 -0.12 6.97
N LYS A 449 -1.60 -1.11 6.15
CA LYS A 449 -2.87 -1.83 6.16
C LYS A 449 -2.61 -3.27 6.62
N ILE A 450 -3.11 -3.66 7.78
CA ILE A 450 -2.92 -4.99 8.36
C ILE A 450 -4.30 -5.65 8.47
N ILE A 451 -4.52 -6.75 7.75
CA ILE A 451 -5.75 -7.54 7.77
C ILE A 451 -5.38 -9.03 7.90
N ALA A 452 -5.31 -9.54 9.12
CA ALA A 452 -4.85 -10.91 9.37
C ALA A 452 -5.38 -11.46 10.70
N ASN A 453 -5.15 -12.77 10.93
CA ASN A 453 -5.23 -13.38 12.26
C ASN A 453 -3.82 -13.34 12.86
N PHE A 454 -3.65 -12.65 14.00
CA PHE A 454 -2.36 -12.49 14.69
C PHE A 454 -2.58 -12.33 16.19
N GLN A 455 -1.54 -12.63 16.97
CA GLN A 455 -1.52 -12.34 18.41
C GLN A 455 -1.53 -10.82 18.63
N SER A 456 -0.63 -10.07 17.97
CA SER A 456 -0.65 -8.60 17.94
C SER A 456 -0.31 -8.03 16.56
N GLY A 457 -0.90 -6.89 16.20
CA GLY A 457 -0.63 -6.26 14.90
C GLY A 457 0.73 -5.59 14.91
N ILE A 458 0.89 -4.58 15.76
CA ILE A 458 2.16 -3.87 15.94
C ILE A 458 2.55 -3.95 17.42
N ARG A 459 3.76 -4.42 17.72
CA ARG A 459 4.22 -4.63 19.10
C ARG A 459 5.53 -3.91 19.43
N PRO A 460 5.49 -2.69 20.02
CA PRO A 460 6.62 -2.12 20.73
C PRO A 460 6.83 -2.83 22.07
N ALA A 461 7.91 -3.60 22.17
CA ALA A 461 8.22 -4.42 23.34
C ALA A 461 9.51 -3.98 24.04
N LYS A 462 9.54 -4.21 25.35
CA LYS A 462 10.68 -3.99 26.24
C LYS A 462 11.22 -2.56 26.10
N SER A 463 12.52 -2.37 25.84
CA SER A 463 13.17 -1.07 25.66
C SER A 463 12.86 -0.37 24.32
N ALA A 464 11.63 -0.48 23.81
CA ALA A 464 11.15 0.24 22.64
C ALA A 464 10.72 1.67 23.03
N ILE A 465 11.49 2.67 22.62
CA ILE A 465 11.35 4.06 23.10
C ILE A 465 11.23 5.07 21.95
N ASN A 466 10.46 6.14 22.14
CA ASN A 466 10.35 7.24 21.17
C ASN A 466 9.94 6.78 19.75
N ASN A 467 9.14 5.72 19.62
CA ASN A 467 8.63 5.27 18.32
C ASN A 467 7.27 5.92 18.02
N THR A 468 6.95 6.07 16.74
CA THR A 468 5.68 6.61 16.27
C THR A 468 4.93 5.56 15.46
N ILE A 469 3.72 5.21 15.90
CA ILE A 469 2.78 4.36 15.19
C ILE A 469 1.61 5.24 14.79
N GLU A 470 1.54 5.64 13.51
CA GLU A 470 0.54 6.61 13.06
C GLU A 470 -0.25 6.19 11.82
N ASN A 471 -1.54 6.51 11.77
CA ASN A 471 -2.35 6.35 10.56
C ASN A 471 -2.35 4.94 9.95
N ASN A 472 -2.22 3.90 10.78
CA ASN A 472 -2.33 2.50 10.33
C ASN A 472 -3.79 2.05 10.38
N TYR A 473 -4.17 1.19 9.43
CA TYR A 473 -5.44 0.47 9.43
C TYR A 473 -5.18 -0.98 9.84
N ILE A 474 -5.76 -1.42 10.94
CA ILE A 474 -5.58 -2.76 11.51
C ILE A 474 -6.95 -3.41 11.66
N GLU A 475 -7.15 -4.55 11.02
CA GLU A 475 -8.39 -5.30 11.04
C GLU A 475 -8.10 -6.76 11.39
N PHE A 476 -8.76 -7.23 12.44
CA PHE A 476 -8.73 -8.63 12.83
C PHE A 476 -9.71 -9.42 11.97
N ARG A 477 -9.22 -10.48 11.32
CA ARG A 477 -10.12 -11.45 10.68
C ARG A 477 -10.82 -12.33 11.73
N LYS A 478 -11.99 -12.86 11.39
CA LYS A 478 -12.75 -13.77 12.28
C LYS A 478 -12.07 -15.14 12.30
N GLY A 479 -11.59 -15.57 13.47
CA GLY A 479 -10.84 -16.82 13.66
C GLY A 479 -10.35 -16.97 15.10
N LYS A 480 -9.70 -18.11 15.43
CA LYS A 480 -9.31 -18.54 16.79
C LYS A 480 -8.86 -17.40 17.71
N ILE A 481 -9.52 -17.29 18.86
CA ILE A 481 -9.35 -16.23 19.86
C ILE A 481 -8.12 -16.54 20.73
N THR A 482 -6.94 -16.07 20.30
CA THR A 482 -5.77 -15.89 21.19
C THR A 482 -5.21 -14.47 21.13
N ASN A 483 -5.88 -13.58 20.38
CA ASN A 483 -5.38 -12.25 20.02
C ASN A 483 -5.35 -11.31 21.23
N ILE A 484 -4.25 -10.59 21.44
CA ILE A 484 -4.04 -9.65 22.54
C ILE A 484 -4.54 -8.26 22.13
N ALA A 485 -3.89 -7.62 21.15
CA ALA A 485 -4.26 -6.28 20.73
C ALA A 485 -3.88 -5.91 19.30
N GLY A 486 -4.62 -4.97 18.70
CA GLY A 486 -4.23 -4.41 17.40
C GLY A 486 -2.87 -3.73 17.48
N ILE A 487 -2.65 -2.97 18.55
CA ILE A 487 -1.35 -2.43 18.94
C ILE A 487 -1.07 -2.82 20.38
N TYR A 488 0.07 -3.48 20.63
CA TYR A 488 0.43 -4.00 21.95
C TYR A 488 1.77 -3.43 22.44
N LEU A 489 1.73 -2.58 23.47
CA LEU A 489 2.95 -2.11 24.13
C LEU A 489 3.22 -3.00 25.33
N TYR A 490 4.35 -3.72 25.30
CA TYR A 490 4.66 -4.75 26.29
C TYR A 490 5.98 -4.48 27.02
N GLY A 491 5.95 -4.37 28.35
CA GLY A 491 7.09 -4.03 29.21
C GLY A 491 8.03 -5.18 29.58
N GLY A 492 7.65 -6.43 29.40
CA GLY A 492 8.43 -7.52 30.01
C GLY A 492 8.41 -7.51 31.54
N GLY A 493 8.91 -8.59 32.16
CA GLY A 493 8.80 -8.79 33.60
C GLY A 493 9.81 -8.08 34.50
N THR A 494 10.74 -7.30 33.94
CA THR A 494 11.73 -6.57 34.74
C THR A 494 11.53 -5.05 34.59
N ALA A 495 11.61 -4.31 35.70
CA ALA A 495 11.35 -2.87 35.76
C ALA A 495 12.25 -2.00 34.87
N PHE A 496 13.33 -2.55 34.33
CA PHE A 496 14.36 -1.82 33.57
C PHE A 496 14.09 -1.72 32.07
N SER A 497 13.08 -2.41 31.52
CA SER A 497 12.82 -2.46 30.09
C SER A 497 11.37 -2.13 29.74
N SER A 498 10.84 -0.96 30.06
CA SER A 498 9.47 -0.59 29.65
C SER A 498 9.42 0.19 28.34
N PRO A 499 8.43 -0.06 27.46
CA PRO A 499 8.24 0.76 26.28
C PRO A 499 7.72 2.12 26.73
N LYS A 500 8.43 3.17 26.31
CA LYS A 500 8.18 4.53 26.80
C LYS A 500 8.32 5.61 25.75
N ASN A 501 7.58 6.71 25.94
CA ASN A 501 7.55 7.85 25.03
C ASN A 501 7.15 7.48 23.60
N ASN A 502 6.44 6.35 23.41
CA ASN A 502 5.91 6.01 22.10
C ASN A 502 4.63 6.79 21.84
N GLN A 503 4.37 7.10 20.58
CA GLN A 503 3.21 7.82 20.11
C GLN A 503 2.35 6.90 19.25
N ILE A 504 1.09 6.70 19.65
CA ILE A 504 0.10 5.90 18.94
C ILE A 504 -1.01 6.85 18.51
N ILE A 505 -0.98 7.30 17.25
CA ILE A 505 -1.77 8.45 16.80
C ILE A 505 -2.56 8.14 15.52
N ARG A 506 -3.85 8.51 15.46
CA ARG A 506 -4.64 8.45 14.21
C ARG A 506 -4.76 7.04 13.60
N ASN A 507 -4.61 5.97 14.37
CA ASN A 507 -4.78 4.60 13.87
C ASN A 507 -6.26 4.20 13.85
N THR A 508 -6.65 3.36 12.89
CA THR A 508 -7.98 2.73 12.83
C THR A 508 -7.83 1.24 13.15
N ILE A 509 -8.53 0.75 14.17
CA ILE A 509 -8.44 -0.64 14.65
C ILE A 509 -9.84 -1.25 14.70
N LEU A 510 -10.03 -2.39 14.02
CA LEU A 510 -11.30 -3.09 13.91
C LEU A 510 -11.18 -4.53 14.44
N GLY A 511 -11.90 -4.86 15.51
CA GLY A 511 -11.92 -6.20 16.11
C GLY A 511 -10.80 -6.46 17.13
N GLY A 512 -10.64 -7.73 17.52
CA GLY A 512 -9.61 -8.18 18.48
C GLY A 512 -10.07 -8.17 19.94
N LYS A 513 -9.22 -8.64 20.86
CA LYS A 513 -9.49 -8.58 22.31
C LYS A 513 -9.36 -7.15 22.82
N SER A 514 -8.19 -6.54 22.65
CA SER A 514 -7.99 -5.11 22.88
C SER A 514 -7.77 -4.39 21.53
N GLY A 515 -8.27 -3.17 21.36
CA GLY A 515 -7.85 -2.33 20.25
C GLY A 515 -6.39 -1.92 20.43
N ILE A 516 -6.12 -1.26 21.54
CA ILE A 516 -4.77 -0.88 21.99
C ILE A 516 -4.57 -1.41 23.41
N GLU A 517 -3.44 -2.05 23.68
CA GLU A 517 -3.08 -2.50 25.03
C GLU A 517 -1.72 -1.96 25.47
N LEU A 518 -1.68 -1.45 26.69
CA LEU A 518 -0.51 -0.94 27.39
C LEU A 518 -0.27 -1.84 28.60
N SER A 519 0.75 -2.69 28.51
CA SER A 519 1.16 -3.61 29.57
C SER A 519 2.57 -3.30 30.03
N GLY A 520 2.73 -2.83 31.27
CA GLY A 520 4.03 -2.34 31.78
C GLY A 520 4.64 -1.19 30.95
N ALA A 521 3.81 -0.46 30.20
CA ALA A 521 4.20 0.62 29.30
C ALA A 521 4.01 1.99 29.97
N ASN A 522 5.02 2.86 29.84
CA ASN A 522 5.08 4.10 30.62
C ASN A 522 5.28 5.35 29.76
N ASN A 523 4.68 6.49 30.14
CA ASN A 523 4.88 7.77 29.44
C ASN A 523 4.54 7.73 27.93
N ASN A 524 3.57 6.91 27.51
CA ASN A 524 3.17 6.84 26.11
C ASN A 524 1.98 7.76 25.82
N LEU A 525 1.87 8.21 24.57
CA LEU A 525 0.75 9.00 24.07
C LEU A 525 -0.14 8.13 23.19
N VAL A 526 -1.42 8.05 23.51
CA VAL A 526 -2.45 7.37 22.71
C VAL A 526 -3.52 8.40 22.35
N SER A 527 -3.48 8.90 21.10
CA SER A 527 -4.34 10.01 20.70
C SER A 527 -5.00 9.85 19.34
N GLU A 528 -6.21 10.37 19.18
CA GLU A 528 -6.89 10.45 17.87
C GLU A 528 -7.11 9.09 17.16
N ASN A 529 -7.08 7.97 17.89
CA ASN A 529 -7.32 6.66 17.31
C ASN A 529 -8.82 6.37 17.21
N ARG A 530 -9.22 5.61 16.18
CA ARG A 530 -10.57 5.08 16.02
C ARG A 530 -10.55 3.58 16.25
N ILE A 531 -11.29 3.10 17.24
CA ILE A 531 -11.28 1.70 17.67
C ILE A 531 -12.71 1.18 17.70
N SER A 532 -12.97 0.06 17.03
CA SER A 532 -14.32 -0.52 16.99
C SER A 532 -14.35 -2.03 16.99
N GLY A 533 -15.42 -2.63 17.51
CA GLY A 533 -15.66 -4.08 17.40
C GLY A 533 -14.72 -4.98 18.21
N SER A 534 -13.84 -4.42 19.03
CA SER A 534 -12.99 -5.16 19.98
C SER A 534 -13.76 -5.52 21.26
N GLU A 535 -13.24 -6.41 22.10
CA GLU A 535 -13.77 -6.61 23.46
C GLU A 535 -13.47 -5.40 24.36
N ARG A 536 -12.23 -4.88 24.30
CA ARG A 536 -11.72 -3.71 25.01
C ARG A 536 -11.22 -2.67 24.00
N GLY A 537 -11.53 -1.40 24.20
CA GLY A 537 -11.05 -0.34 23.31
C GLY A 537 -9.58 -0.05 23.56
N ILE A 538 -9.30 0.59 24.69
CA ILE A 538 -7.94 0.83 25.18
C ILE A 538 -7.79 0.16 26.55
N SER A 539 -6.77 -0.67 26.70
CA SER A 539 -6.52 -1.50 27.88
C SER A 539 -5.21 -1.07 28.54
N LEU A 540 -5.26 -0.71 29.82
CA LEU A 540 -4.10 -0.43 30.67
C LEU A 540 -4.06 -1.52 31.71
N VAL A 541 -3.17 -2.48 31.55
CA VAL A 541 -3.20 -3.70 32.35
C VAL A 541 -1.83 -4.10 32.84
N LYS A 542 -1.80 -4.73 34.00
CA LYS A 542 -0.70 -5.60 34.37
C LYS A 542 -0.96 -6.96 33.72
N ASP A 543 -0.28 -7.26 32.61
CA ASP A 543 -0.44 -8.56 31.95
C ASP A 543 0.47 -9.62 32.57
N SER A 544 -0.11 -10.56 33.32
CA SER A 544 0.63 -11.70 33.86
C SER A 544 0.90 -12.79 32.82
N PHE A 545 0.20 -12.81 31.68
CA PHE A 545 0.31 -13.89 30.68
C PHE A 545 1.69 -13.94 30.02
N TYR A 546 2.26 -12.77 29.70
CA TYR A 546 3.66 -12.66 29.26
C TYR A 546 4.60 -12.21 30.38
N GLY A 547 4.15 -12.21 31.64
CA GLY A 547 4.98 -11.88 32.79
C GLY A 547 5.33 -10.40 32.93
N ALA A 548 4.56 -9.47 32.36
CA ALA A 548 4.71 -8.05 32.68
C ALA A 548 4.20 -7.78 34.09
N ASP A 549 5.11 -7.83 35.06
CA ASP A 549 4.77 -7.68 36.48
C ASP A 549 4.57 -6.22 36.94
N VAL A 550 4.72 -5.28 36.02
CA VAL A 550 4.70 -3.84 36.29
C VAL A 550 3.44 -3.21 35.70
N ALA A 551 2.75 -2.43 36.53
CA ALA A 551 1.62 -1.61 36.13
C ALA A 551 2.01 -0.52 35.11
N PRO A 552 1.20 -0.23 34.07
CA PRO A 552 1.44 0.90 33.19
C PRO A 552 1.23 2.23 33.94
N GLN A 553 2.07 3.23 33.70
CA GLN A 553 1.99 4.52 34.40
C GLN A 553 2.32 5.74 33.53
N ASN A 554 1.82 6.91 33.92
CA ASN A 554 2.11 8.21 33.28
C ASN A 554 1.72 8.28 31.79
N ASN A 555 0.81 7.44 31.30
CA ASN A 555 0.36 7.47 29.91
C ASN A 555 -0.70 8.55 29.70
N LYS A 556 -0.73 9.17 28.52
CA LYS A 556 -1.75 10.14 28.10
C LYS A 556 -2.64 9.54 27.04
N ILE A 557 -3.94 9.45 27.32
CA ILE A 557 -4.95 8.86 26.45
C ILE A 557 -5.99 9.93 26.14
N SER A 558 -5.99 10.45 24.91
CA SER A 558 -6.87 11.56 24.58
C SER A 558 -7.44 11.58 23.17
N GLN A 559 -8.61 12.18 22.97
CA GLN A 559 -9.16 12.39 21.62
C GLN A 559 -9.42 11.11 20.82
N ASN A 560 -9.53 9.94 21.47
CA ASN A 560 -9.84 8.69 20.79
C ASN A 560 -11.35 8.54 20.60
N VAL A 561 -11.75 7.88 19.51
CA VAL A 561 -13.12 7.48 19.22
C VAL A 561 -13.22 5.97 19.38
N ILE A 562 -14.05 5.52 20.33
CA ILE A 562 -14.20 4.12 20.69
C ILE A 562 -15.67 3.74 20.58
N ASP A 563 -16.03 2.82 19.67
CA ASP A 563 -17.43 2.49 19.39
C ASP A 563 -17.68 0.98 19.21
N ASN A 564 -18.87 0.51 19.63
CA ASN A 564 -19.27 -0.89 19.46
C ASN A 564 -18.31 -1.90 20.14
N ILE A 565 -18.02 -1.67 21.43
CA ILE A 565 -17.05 -2.43 22.24
C ILE A 565 -17.69 -2.85 23.57
N ASN A 566 -17.25 -3.95 24.19
CA ASN A 566 -17.76 -4.34 25.52
C ASN A 566 -17.24 -3.42 26.64
N TYR A 567 -15.94 -3.12 26.64
CA TYR A 567 -15.25 -2.24 27.59
C TYR A 567 -14.56 -1.08 26.85
N GLY A 568 -14.96 0.18 27.07
CA GLY A 568 -14.38 1.34 26.40
C GLY A 568 -12.88 1.53 26.70
N ILE A 569 -12.57 2.10 27.86
CA ILE A 569 -11.21 2.17 28.39
C ILE A 569 -11.16 1.32 29.66
N TYR A 570 -10.37 0.26 29.62
CA TYR A 570 -10.21 -0.70 30.71
C TYR A 570 -8.91 -0.40 31.47
N ILE A 571 -9.01 -0.28 32.80
CA ILE A 571 -7.87 0.03 33.65
C ILE A 571 -7.75 -1.04 34.75
N SER A 572 -6.60 -1.67 34.84
CA SER A 572 -6.21 -2.62 35.89
C SER A 572 -4.90 -2.11 36.48
N PRO A 573 -4.68 -2.22 37.82
CA PRO A 573 -3.87 -1.32 38.63
C PRO A 573 -2.81 -0.55 37.84
N SER A 574 -3.05 0.75 37.65
CA SER A 574 -2.24 1.66 36.84
C SER A 574 -2.25 3.05 37.48
N SER A 575 -1.13 3.76 37.49
CA SER A 575 -1.00 5.03 38.23
C SER A 575 -0.66 6.20 37.30
N ASN A 576 -1.11 7.40 37.70
CA ASN A 576 -0.75 8.67 37.06
C ASN A 576 -1.07 8.77 35.55
N ASN A 577 -2.00 7.96 35.05
CA ASN A 577 -2.45 8.04 33.66
C ASN A 577 -3.44 9.20 33.50
N VAL A 578 -3.34 9.95 32.40
CA VAL A 578 -4.23 11.07 32.06
C VAL A 578 -5.16 10.65 30.95
N ILE A 579 -6.47 10.63 31.22
CA ILE A 579 -7.51 10.29 30.25
C ILE A 579 -8.38 11.51 30.02
N SER A 580 -8.44 12.03 28.79
CA SER A 580 -9.19 13.25 28.50
C SER A 580 -9.76 13.30 27.09
N ASN A 581 -10.93 13.92 26.90
CA ASN A 581 -11.51 14.18 25.57
C ASN A 581 -11.70 12.92 24.68
N ASN A 582 -11.95 11.75 25.25
CA ASN A 582 -12.25 10.54 24.48
C ASN A 582 -13.76 10.43 24.25
N ASN A 583 -14.17 10.02 23.05
CA ASN A 583 -15.56 9.76 22.70
C ASN A 583 -15.83 8.25 22.70
N ILE A 584 -16.65 7.78 23.64
CA ILE A 584 -16.96 6.35 23.82
C ILE A 584 -18.46 6.14 23.62
N THR A 585 -18.85 5.35 22.62
CA THR A 585 -20.27 5.16 22.23
C THR A 585 -20.62 3.69 22.02
N ASN A 586 -21.91 3.35 22.09
CA ASN A 586 -22.45 2.01 21.78
C ASN A 586 -21.73 0.85 22.49
N TYR A 587 -21.59 0.92 23.82
CA TYR A 587 -20.90 -0.10 24.62
C TYR A 587 -21.86 -0.91 25.50
N ARG A 588 -21.52 -2.20 25.75
CA ARG A 588 -22.40 -3.14 26.47
C ARG A 588 -22.30 -3.09 27.99
N ILE A 589 -21.15 -2.71 28.54
CA ILE A 589 -20.93 -2.64 30.00
C ILE A 589 -20.31 -1.27 30.32
N ALA A 590 -21.03 -0.45 31.07
CA ALA A 590 -20.56 0.87 31.50
C ALA A 590 -19.54 0.71 32.62
N SER A 591 -18.27 1.07 32.39
CA SER A 591 -17.41 1.82 33.32
C SER A 591 -15.95 1.80 32.90
N ILE A 592 -15.25 2.91 33.19
CA ILE A 592 -13.83 2.85 33.53
C ILE A 592 -13.77 1.98 34.79
N PHE A 593 -13.46 0.69 34.65
CA PHE A 593 -13.14 -0.15 35.80
C PHE A 593 -11.77 0.31 36.31
N GLY A 594 -11.69 0.68 37.58
CA GLY A 594 -10.45 0.90 38.31
C GLY A 594 -10.50 0.05 39.57
N GLY A 595 -9.49 -0.81 39.74
CA GLY A 595 -9.23 -1.55 40.98
C GLY A 595 -8.07 -0.93 41.73
#